data_AF-A0A565B245-F1
#
_entry.id   AF-A0A565B245-F1
#
_cell.length_a   1.000
_cell.length_b   1.000
_cell.length_c   1.000
_cell.angle_alpha   90.00
_cell.angle_beta   90.00
_cell.angle_gamma   90.00
#
_symmetry.space_group_name_H-M   'P 1'
#
loop_
_entity.id
_entity.type
_entity.pdbx_description
1 polymer ?
#
loop_
_entity_poly.entity_id
_entity_poly.type
_entity_poly.pdbx_seq_one_letter_code
_entity_poly.pdbx_strand_id
1 'polypeptide(L)'
;MSSATQSSITYDPETRYLQLPRVGYGDAFWTKEDKHFKEIFERAEFFSTKFACRKTLQKMGIAERVDELLASRQLGRLAHMDYHLYPDLCRDFLSTINLIEVDGTLWLEFLLEDRKYQLSMTAFYNIYGFPYGDFEPLPRFSHSSNVWSNIALPVAFVERESRLSMVKNPVIRYALNLLATTYFGRHKSSFSNTTELSLLYNEIRGAMTVAPEHQILEFYPPSNPGSIFFRKLIHTKL
;
A
#
# COMPACT_ATOMS: atom_id res chain seq x y z
N MET A 1 -11.88 -6.08 48.80
CA MET A 1 -12.02 -5.14 47.66
C MET A 1 -10.68 -5.14 46.94
N SER A 2 -10.58 -5.91 45.85
CA SER A 2 -9.31 -6.18 45.17
C SER A 2 -8.98 -5.06 44.20
N SER A 3 -7.79 -4.47 44.38
CA SER A 3 -7.14 -3.50 43.50
C SER A 3 -6.95 -4.12 42.10
N ALA A 4 -7.46 -3.44 41.07
CA ALA A 4 -7.18 -3.78 39.69
C ALA A 4 -5.76 -3.31 39.34
N THR A 5 -4.89 -4.26 39.08
CA THR A 5 -3.51 -4.02 38.66
C THR A 5 -3.51 -3.30 37.32
N GLN A 6 -3.04 -2.06 37.30
CA GLN A 6 -2.84 -1.24 36.13
C GLN A 6 -1.71 -1.88 35.30
N SER A 7 -2.05 -2.54 34.19
CA SER A 7 -1.07 -3.13 33.27
C SER A 7 -0.28 -1.99 32.60
N SER A 8 1.01 -1.91 32.92
CA SER A 8 1.91 -0.88 32.39
C SER A 8 2.13 -1.08 30.89
N ILE A 9 1.62 -0.13 30.08
CA ILE A 9 1.96 -0.01 28.67
C ILE A 9 3.45 0.32 28.57
N THR A 10 4.22 -0.51 27.87
CA THR A 10 5.66 -0.24 27.68
C THR A 10 5.82 0.53 26.37
N TYR A 11 6.05 1.83 26.49
CA TYR A 11 6.47 2.67 25.36
C TYR A 11 7.97 2.47 25.16
N ASP A 12 8.37 1.84 24.06
CA ASP A 12 9.77 1.83 23.63
C ASP A 12 9.98 3.00 22.65
N PRO A 13 10.72 4.06 23.05
CA PRO A 13 10.91 5.26 22.26
C PRO A 13 11.67 5.04 20.94
N GLU A 14 12.33 3.89 20.75
CA GLU A 14 12.95 3.54 19.46
C GLU A 14 11.96 2.85 18.50
N THR A 15 10.88 2.29 19.03
CA THR A 15 9.83 1.63 18.23
C THR A 15 8.68 2.58 17.92
N ARG A 16 8.33 2.70 16.64
CA ARG A 16 7.20 3.54 16.17
C ARG A 16 5.81 2.92 16.47
N TYR A 17 5.73 1.94 17.35
CA TYR A 17 4.52 1.17 17.65
C TYR A 17 4.42 0.93 19.16
N LEU A 18 3.19 0.72 19.64
CA LEU A 18 2.96 0.35 21.03
C LEU A 18 2.87 -1.17 21.11
N GLN A 19 3.84 -1.78 21.80
CA GLN A 19 3.69 -3.16 22.23
C GLN A 19 2.80 -3.19 23.47
N LEU A 20 1.66 -3.85 23.37
CA LEU A 20 0.81 -4.04 24.53
C LEU A 20 1.42 -5.11 25.45
N PRO A 21 1.33 -4.93 26.79
CA PRO A 21 1.79 -5.94 27.72
C PRO A 21 1.11 -7.28 27.46
N ARG A 22 1.81 -8.39 27.72
CA ARG A 22 1.22 -9.74 27.69
C ARG A 22 0.10 -9.80 28.74
N VAL A 23 -1.16 -9.69 28.33
CA VAL A 23 -2.32 -9.93 29.20
C VAL A 23 -3.03 -11.19 28.73
N GLY A 24 -2.39 -12.34 28.95
CA GLY A 24 -2.88 -13.65 28.52
C GLY A 24 -1.73 -14.59 28.17
N TYR A 25 -1.88 -15.87 28.52
CA TYR A 25 -0.93 -16.93 28.16
C TYR A 25 -1.63 -17.88 27.18
N GLY A 26 -1.07 -18.06 25.99
CA GLY A 26 -1.55 -19.01 24.98
C GLY A 26 -2.69 -18.52 24.08
N ASP A 27 -3.38 -19.50 23.49
CA ASP A 27 -4.35 -19.48 22.37
C ASP A 27 -5.61 -18.58 22.56
N ALA A 28 -5.63 -17.75 23.60
CA ALA A 28 -6.74 -16.90 24.04
C ALA A 28 -6.84 -15.56 23.30
N PHE A 29 -5.75 -15.10 22.66
CA PHE A 29 -5.78 -13.87 21.85
C PHE A 29 -6.30 -14.09 20.42
N TRP A 30 -6.14 -15.30 19.91
CA TRP A 30 -6.56 -15.68 18.57
C TRP A 30 -8.06 -15.94 18.56
N THR A 31 -8.82 -15.07 17.89
CA THR A 31 -10.25 -15.34 17.69
C THR A 31 -10.43 -16.54 16.75
N LYS A 32 -11.64 -17.12 16.74
CA LYS A 32 -11.98 -18.18 15.77
C LYS A 32 -11.80 -17.70 14.32
N GLU A 33 -12.08 -16.42 14.08
CA GLU A 33 -11.92 -15.78 12.77
C GLU A 33 -10.43 -15.66 12.41
N ASP A 34 -9.57 -15.22 13.34
CA ASP A 34 -8.13 -15.12 13.09
C ASP A 34 -7.52 -16.49 12.75
N LYS A 35 -7.90 -17.54 13.49
CA LYS A 35 -7.44 -18.91 13.19
C LYS A 35 -7.90 -19.37 11.80
N HIS A 36 -9.14 -19.07 11.43
CA HIS A 36 -9.66 -19.40 10.10
C HIS A 36 -8.86 -18.70 8.98
N PHE A 37 -8.58 -17.39 9.13
CA PHE A 37 -7.76 -16.68 8.15
C PHE A 37 -6.30 -17.16 8.14
N LYS A 38 -5.74 -17.51 9.30
CA LYS A 38 -4.41 -18.09 9.37
C LYS A 38 -4.30 -19.39 8.58
N GLU A 39 -5.27 -20.30 8.71
CA GLU A 39 -5.35 -21.52 7.89
C GLU A 39 -5.45 -21.22 6.39
N ILE A 40 -6.18 -20.16 5.99
CA ILE A 40 -6.23 -19.71 4.59
C ILE A 40 -4.85 -19.23 4.13
N PHE A 41 -4.17 -18.39 4.92
CA PHE A 41 -2.86 -17.84 4.56
C PHE A 41 -1.71 -18.86 4.68
N GLU A 42 -1.86 -19.94 5.44
CA GLU A 42 -0.91 -21.07 5.43
C GLU A 42 -0.82 -21.73 4.05
N ARG A 43 -1.94 -21.73 3.30
CA ARG A 43 -2.00 -22.26 1.93
C ARG A 43 -1.52 -21.25 0.88
N ALA A 44 -1.32 -19.99 1.28
CA ALA A 44 -0.87 -18.94 0.38
C ALA A 44 0.67 -18.90 0.29
N GLU A 45 1.18 -18.75 -0.92
CA GLU A 45 2.59 -18.46 -1.16
C GLU A 45 2.86 -16.97 -0.96
N PHE A 46 3.80 -16.66 -0.08
CA PHE A 46 4.28 -15.30 0.13
C PHE A 46 5.55 -15.07 -0.70
N PHE A 47 5.58 -13.97 -1.43
CA PHE A 47 6.73 -13.55 -2.22
C PHE A 47 7.20 -12.18 -1.77
N SER A 48 8.52 -11.97 -1.76
CA SER A 48 9.09 -10.66 -1.52
C SER A 48 8.62 -9.68 -2.58
N THR A 49 8.42 -8.43 -2.17
CA THR A 49 8.18 -7.32 -3.09
C THR A 49 9.30 -7.26 -4.13
N LYS A 50 8.92 -7.23 -5.41
CA LYS A 50 9.87 -7.22 -6.52
C LYS A 50 10.22 -5.78 -6.90
N PHE A 51 11.35 -5.29 -6.42
CA PHE A 51 11.95 -4.04 -6.87
C PHE A 51 12.88 -4.28 -8.06
N ALA A 52 12.94 -3.33 -9.01
CA ALA A 52 13.95 -3.44 -10.07
C ALA A 52 15.35 -3.23 -9.50
N CYS A 53 16.29 -4.06 -9.98
CA CYS A 53 17.69 -3.92 -9.61
C CYS A 53 18.20 -2.51 -9.98
N ARG A 54 18.69 -1.76 -9.00
CA ARG A 54 19.17 -0.39 -9.19
C ARG A 54 20.27 -0.29 -10.25
N LYS A 55 21.22 -1.23 -10.24
CA LYS A 55 22.30 -1.30 -11.26
C LYS A 55 21.74 -1.47 -12.67
N THR A 56 20.66 -2.23 -12.84
CA THR A 56 19.98 -2.41 -14.13
C THR A 56 19.28 -1.12 -14.55
N LEU A 57 18.55 -0.46 -13.65
CA LEU A 57 17.91 0.83 -13.94
C LEU A 57 18.93 1.90 -14.37
N GLN A 58 20.12 1.92 -13.73
CA GLN A 58 21.21 2.82 -14.08
C GLN A 58 21.78 2.51 -15.47
N LYS A 59 22.05 1.24 -15.77
CA LYS A 59 22.51 0.81 -17.11
C LYS A 59 21.52 1.12 -18.22
N MET A 60 20.22 1.11 -17.91
CA MET A 60 19.15 1.47 -18.83
C MET A 60 18.96 2.99 -18.97
N GLY A 61 19.65 3.82 -18.18
CA GLY A 61 19.51 5.28 -18.22
C GLY A 61 18.18 5.80 -17.68
N ILE A 62 17.41 4.99 -16.95
CA ILE A 62 16.07 5.35 -16.44
C ILE A 62 16.02 5.54 -14.93
N ALA A 63 17.11 5.23 -14.23
CA ALA A 63 17.23 5.26 -12.77
C ALA A 63 16.77 6.59 -12.14
N GLU A 64 17.27 7.72 -12.65
CA GLU A 64 16.91 9.04 -12.13
C GLU A 64 15.44 9.37 -12.37
N ARG A 65 14.94 9.12 -13.58
CA ARG A 65 13.52 9.35 -13.93
C ARG A 65 12.55 8.48 -13.14
N VAL A 66 12.95 7.25 -12.83
CA VAL A 66 12.18 6.37 -11.94
C VAL A 66 12.15 6.95 -10.53
N ASP A 67 13.29 7.41 -10.01
CA ASP A 67 13.34 8.02 -8.68
C ASP A 67 12.54 9.32 -8.63
N GLU A 68 12.62 10.17 -9.66
CA GLU A 68 11.81 11.39 -9.79
C GLU A 68 10.31 11.08 -9.79
N LEU A 69 9.89 10.08 -10.58
CA LEU A 69 8.50 9.67 -10.66
C LEU A 69 7.99 9.07 -9.35
N LEU A 70 8.83 8.29 -8.64
CA LEU A 70 8.43 7.71 -7.36
C LEU A 70 8.53 8.74 -6.22
N ALA A 71 9.48 9.67 -6.29
CA ALA A 71 9.58 10.81 -5.38
C ALA A 71 8.41 11.78 -5.57
N SER A 72 7.88 11.88 -6.79
CA SER A 72 6.61 12.57 -7.03
C SER A 72 5.49 11.85 -6.24
N ARG A 73 4.87 12.67 -5.39
CA ARG A 73 3.88 12.39 -4.33
C ARG A 73 3.84 10.95 -3.77
N GLN A 74 4.95 10.64 -3.08
CA GLN A 74 4.95 9.76 -1.90
C GLN A 74 4.97 8.24 -2.16
N LEU A 75 5.31 7.81 -3.38
CA LEU A 75 5.68 6.41 -3.66
C LEU A 75 7.18 6.12 -3.42
N GLY A 76 7.96 7.15 -3.10
CA GLY A 76 9.42 7.10 -3.08
C GLY A 76 9.97 6.23 -1.95
N ARG A 77 9.40 6.30 -0.74
CA ARG A 77 9.85 5.42 0.35
C ARG A 77 9.56 3.96 0.06
N LEU A 78 8.38 3.65 -0.48
CA LEU A 78 7.99 2.30 -0.87
C LEU A 78 8.98 1.65 -1.83
N ALA A 79 9.49 2.42 -2.81
CA ALA A 79 10.46 1.97 -3.79
C ALA A 79 11.81 1.51 -3.19
N HIS A 80 12.06 1.85 -1.93
CA HIS A 80 13.28 1.54 -1.19
C HIS A 80 13.04 0.62 0.01
N MET A 81 11.81 0.10 0.19
CA MET A 81 11.46 -0.85 1.25
C MET A 81 11.83 -2.29 0.87
N ASP A 82 13.08 -2.52 0.45
CA ASP A 82 13.64 -3.84 0.16
C ASP A 82 13.95 -4.60 1.46
N TYR A 83 12.88 -5.00 2.16
CA TYR A 83 12.95 -5.74 3.41
C TYR A 83 12.85 -7.24 3.17
N HIS A 84 13.46 -8.01 4.09
CA HIS A 84 13.28 -9.45 4.13
C HIS A 84 11.81 -9.82 4.32
N LEU A 85 11.37 -10.83 3.57
CA LEU A 85 10.05 -11.43 3.76
C LEU A 85 10.12 -12.38 4.96
N TYR A 86 9.18 -12.22 5.89
CA TYR A 86 8.96 -13.12 7.02
C TYR A 86 7.57 -13.74 6.89
N PRO A 87 7.42 -14.88 6.17
CA PRO A 87 6.11 -15.42 5.83
C PRO A 87 5.21 -15.67 7.05
N ASP A 88 5.76 -16.21 8.13
CA ASP A 88 4.99 -16.53 9.33
C ASP A 88 4.47 -15.26 10.02
N LEU A 89 5.31 -14.23 10.14
CA LEU A 89 4.89 -12.93 10.66
C LEU A 89 3.86 -12.25 9.75
N CYS A 90 4.00 -12.39 8.43
CA CYS A 90 3.01 -11.88 7.48
C CYS A 90 1.66 -12.61 7.62
N ARG A 91 1.67 -13.92 7.85
CA ARG A 91 0.45 -14.70 8.10
C ARG A 91 -0.21 -14.25 9.38
N ASP A 92 0.54 -14.11 10.47
CA ASP A 92 0.01 -13.64 11.74
C ASP A 92 -0.60 -12.25 11.58
N PHE A 93 0.14 -11.33 10.97
CA PHE A 93 -0.33 -9.97 10.71
C PHE A 93 -1.61 -9.94 9.87
N LEU A 94 -1.63 -10.59 8.70
CA LEU A 94 -2.77 -10.54 7.79
C LEU A 94 -3.99 -11.29 8.35
N SER A 95 -3.78 -12.33 9.14
CA SER A 95 -4.87 -13.07 9.79
C SER A 95 -5.45 -12.35 11.00
N THR A 96 -4.77 -11.36 11.57
CA THR A 96 -5.18 -10.71 12.83
C THR A 96 -5.38 -9.20 12.73
N ILE A 97 -4.95 -8.57 11.62
CA ILE A 97 -5.12 -7.14 11.40
C ILE A 97 -6.58 -6.73 11.54
N ASN A 98 -6.81 -5.68 12.33
CA ASN A 98 -8.11 -5.07 12.53
C ASN A 98 -7.94 -3.56 12.74
N LEU A 99 -9.00 -2.81 12.44
CA LEU A 99 -9.08 -1.38 12.72
C LEU A 99 -9.95 -1.16 13.96
N ILE A 100 -9.39 -0.49 14.96
CA ILE A 100 -10.09 -0.13 16.19
C ILE A 100 -10.09 1.38 16.37
N GLU A 101 -11.08 1.88 17.11
CA GLU A 101 -11.15 3.28 17.51
C GLU A 101 -10.91 3.39 19.02
N VAL A 102 -9.96 4.22 19.42
CA VAL A 102 -9.61 4.50 20.81
C VAL A 102 -9.60 6.01 20.98
N ASP A 103 -10.48 6.52 21.84
CA ASP A 103 -10.64 7.95 22.13
C ASP A 103 -10.78 8.84 20.88
N GLY A 104 -11.59 8.40 19.91
CA GLY A 104 -11.82 9.12 18.65
C GLY A 104 -10.69 9.02 17.63
N THR A 105 -9.65 8.21 17.92
CA THR A 105 -8.49 8.01 17.04
C THR A 105 -8.47 6.58 16.52
N LEU A 106 -8.20 6.42 15.22
CA LEU A 106 -8.08 5.10 14.58
C LEU A 106 -6.70 4.48 14.81
N TRP A 107 -6.70 3.19 15.14
CA TRP A 107 -5.49 2.37 15.34
C TRP A 107 -5.61 1.06 14.57
N LEU A 108 -4.48 0.62 14.02
CA LEU A 108 -4.28 -0.75 13.57
C LEU A 108 -3.94 -1.61 14.76
N GLU A 109 -4.64 -2.72 14.91
CA GLU A 109 -4.38 -3.73 15.92
C GLU A 109 -4.11 -5.07 15.25
N PHE A 110 -3.07 -5.78 15.68
CA PHE A 110 -2.70 -7.08 15.12
C PHE A 110 -1.87 -7.90 16.12
N LEU A 111 -1.75 -9.19 15.83
CA LEU A 111 -0.85 -10.11 16.52
C LEU A 111 0.35 -10.44 15.63
N LEU A 112 1.51 -10.57 16.25
CA LEU A 112 2.66 -11.28 15.68
C LEU A 112 3.09 -12.32 16.70
N GLU A 113 3.14 -13.58 16.29
CA GLU A 113 3.31 -14.72 17.18
C GLU A 113 2.27 -14.67 18.32
N ASP A 114 2.72 -14.52 19.57
CA ASP A 114 1.89 -14.44 20.77
C ASP A 114 1.84 -13.04 21.38
N ARG A 115 2.09 -12.00 20.57
CA ARG A 115 2.16 -10.61 21.04
C ARG A 115 1.20 -9.72 20.27
N LYS A 116 0.49 -8.88 21.02
CA LYS A 116 -0.45 -7.89 20.50
C LYS A 116 0.21 -6.54 20.32
N TYR A 117 0.01 -5.94 19.16
CA TYR A 117 0.57 -4.67 18.76
C TYR A 117 -0.52 -3.70 18.36
N GLN A 118 -0.28 -2.42 18.63
CA GLN A 118 -1.09 -1.32 18.12
C GLN A 118 -0.22 -0.31 17.39
N LEU A 119 -0.69 0.13 16.23
CA LEU A 119 -0.03 1.09 15.36
C LEU A 119 -1.01 2.20 15.02
N SER A 120 -0.70 3.44 15.41
CA SER A 120 -1.55 4.59 15.08
C SER A 120 -1.52 4.84 13.58
N MET A 121 -2.59 5.42 13.02
CA MET A 121 -2.61 5.81 11.61
C MET A 121 -1.47 6.78 11.25
N THR A 122 -1.11 7.66 12.20
CA THR A 122 0.04 8.56 12.07
C THR A 122 1.35 7.78 11.89
N ALA A 123 1.59 6.78 12.73
CA ALA A 123 2.79 5.93 12.63
C ALA A 123 2.78 5.10 11.34
N PHE A 124 1.63 4.57 10.94
CA PHE A 124 1.44 3.86 9.68
C PHE A 124 1.85 4.73 8.49
N TYR A 125 1.31 5.94 8.37
CA TYR A 125 1.66 6.86 7.30
C TYR A 125 3.16 7.20 7.31
N ASN A 126 3.76 7.42 8.48
CA ASN A 126 5.20 7.68 8.60
C ASN A 126 6.10 6.51 8.15
N ILE A 127 5.72 5.26 8.45
CA ILE A 127 6.47 4.06 8.05
C ILE A 127 6.54 3.98 6.53
N TYR A 128 5.39 4.11 5.87
CA TYR A 128 5.30 3.99 4.41
C TYR A 128 5.61 5.29 3.66
N GLY A 129 5.72 6.42 4.36
CA GLY A 129 5.99 7.73 3.78
C GLY A 129 4.79 8.40 3.14
N PHE A 130 3.57 7.98 3.49
CA PHE A 130 2.33 8.58 2.99
C PHE A 130 2.07 9.95 3.65
N PRO A 131 1.39 10.87 2.95
CA PRO A 131 1.01 12.15 3.52
C PRO A 131 -0.06 11.94 4.60
N TYR A 132 -0.01 12.78 5.64
CA TYR A 132 -1.15 12.92 6.54
C TYR A 132 -2.33 13.51 5.77
N GLY A 133 -3.49 12.91 5.93
CA GLY A 133 -4.71 13.39 5.32
C GLY A 133 -5.87 12.49 5.63
N ASP A 134 -7.06 13.00 5.36
CA ASP A 134 -8.30 12.27 5.56
C ASP A 134 -8.37 11.05 4.65
N PHE A 135 -9.22 10.12 5.08
CA PHE A 135 -9.45 8.87 4.39
C PHE A 135 -10.33 9.09 3.15
N GLU A 136 -9.71 9.60 2.08
CA GLU A 136 -10.42 9.92 0.86
C GLU A 136 -10.96 8.66 0.15
N PRO A 137 -12.18 8.71 -0.42
CA PRO A 137 -12.68 7.66 -1.28
C PRO A 137 -11.85 7.55 -2.56
N LEU A 138 -11.79 6.34 -3.12
CA LEU A 138 -11.17 6.13 -4.42
C LEU A 138 -11.96 6.95 -5.47
N PRO A 139 -11.35 7.90 -6.18
CA PRO A 139 -12.08 8.69 -7.15
C PRO A 139 -12.54 7.81 -8.32
N ARG A 140 -13.72 8.09 -8.87
CA ARG A 140 -14.16 7.47 -10.13
C ARG A 140 -13.29 8.02 -11.26
N PHE A 141 -12.51 7.14 -11.88
CA PHE A 141 -11.58 7.53 -12.93
C PHE A 141 -12.20 7.29 -14.32
N SER A 142 -12.79 8.34 -14.90
CA SER A 142 -13.41 8.31 -16.23
C SER A 142 -12.42 8.56 -17.39
N HIS A 143 -11.15 8.85 -17.08
CA HIS A 143 -10.14 9.24 -18.07
C HIS A 143 -9.10 8.17 -18.37
N SER A 144 -9.35 6.92 -17.98
CA SER A 144 -8.43 5.79 -18.22
C SER A 144 -8.04 5.64 -19.70
N SER A 145 -9.01 5.76 -20.60
CA SER A 145 -8.77 5.71 -22.06
C SER A 145 -7.88 6.84 -22.56
N ASN A 146 -8.04 8.06 -22.03
CA ASN A 146 -7.23 9.22 -22.41
C ASN A 146 -5.79 9.08 -21.89
N VAL A 147 -5.63 8.66 -20.64
CA VAL A 147 -4.28 8.44 -20.08
C VAL A 147 -3.57 7.31 -20.80
N TRP A 148 -4.29 6.21 -21.06
CA TRP A 148 -3.74 5.07 -21.78
C TRP A 148 -3.28 5.41 -23.19
N SER A 149 -4.09 6.14 -23.97
CA SER A 149 -3.74 6.52 -25.35
C SER A 149 -2.47 7.37 -25.43
N ASN A 150 -2.17 8.16 -24.39
CA ASN A 150 -0.95 8.96 -24.30
C ASN A 150 0.29 8.14 -23.96
N ILE A 151 0.18 7.08 -23.16
CA ILE A 151 1.34 6.32 -22.65
C ILE A 151 1.59 5.00 -23.40
N ALA A 152 0.59 4.47 -24.11
CA ALA A 152 0.66 3.19 -24.80
C ALA A 152 0.68 3.30 -26.33
N LEU A 153 0.86 2.15 -26.99
CA LEU A 153 0.58 1.95 -28.42
C LEU A 153 -0.89 2.30 -28.75
N PRO A 154 -1.22 2.64 -30.00
CA PRO A 154 -2.56 3.10 -30.40
C PRO A 154 -3.60 1.97 -30.34
N VAL A 155 -3.99 1.62 -29.12
CA VAL A 155 -4.96 0.58 -28.76
C VAL A 155 -5.87 1.17 -27.68
N ALA A 156 -7.17 0.89 -27.76
CA ALA A 156 -8.12 1.31 -26.74
C ALA A 156 -7.75 0.71 -25.37
N PHE A 157 -8.02 1.46 -24.30
CA PHE A 157 -7.89 0.90 -22.96
C PHE A 157 -9.02 -0.09 -22.71
N VAL A 158 -8.67 -1.31 -22.36
CA VAL A 158 -9.61 -2.34 -21.90
C VAL A 158 -9.02 -2.95 -20.63
N GLU A 159 -9.74 -2.80 -19.52
CA GLU A 159 -9.27 -3.28 -18.22
C GLU A 159 -8.99 -4.79 -18.29
N ARG A 160 -7.87 -5.23 -17.72
CA ARG A 160 -7.41 -6.63 -17.73
C ARG A 160 -6.98 -7.18 -19.10
N GLU A 161 -7.08 -6.42 -20.18
CA GLU A 161 -6.55 -6.78 -21.51
C GLU A 161 -5.38 -5.88 -21.92
N SER A 162 -5.40 -4.63 -21.49
CA SER A 162 -4.35 -3.63 -21.68
C SER A 162 -3.04 -4.06 -20.98
N ARG A 163 -2.10 -4.58 -21.78
CA ARG A 163 -0.83 -5.12 -21.28
C ARG A 163 0.19 -4.01 -21.00
N LEU A 164 0.95 -4.15 -19.92
CA LEU A 164 2.07 -3.25 -19.61
C LEU A 164 3.11 -3.17 -20.73
N SER A 165 3.28 -4.25 -21.50
CA SER A 165 4.19 -4.27 -22.67
C SER A 165 3.80 -3.27 -23.76
N MET A 166 2.54 -2.80 -23.80
CA MET A 166 2.06 -1.79 -24.74
C MET A 166 2.46 -0.38 -24.34
N VAL A 167 2.84 -0.14 -23.08
CA VAL A 167 3.30 1.16 -22.59
C VAL A 167 4.65 1.49 -23.21
N LYS A 168 4.76 2.60 -23.94
CA LYS A 168 5.96 2.98 -24.71
C LYS A 168 7.11 3.40 -23.79
N ASN A 169 6.81 4.17 -22.75
CA ASN A 169 7.80 4.70 -21.84
C ASN A 169 8.20 3.64 -20.77
N PRO A 170 9.49 3.22 -20.70
CA PRO A 170 9.93 2.19 -19.76
C PRO A 170 9.83 2.62 -18.29
N VAL A 171 9.93 3.91 -17.98
CA VAL A 171 9.76 4.45 -16.62
C VAL A 171 8.31 4.25 -16.16
N ILE A 172 7.36 4.62 -17.01
CA ILE A 172 5.92 4.46 -16.74
C ILE A 172 5.54 2.99 -16.62
N ARG A 173 6.08 2.15 -17.52
CA ARG A 173 5.88 0.71 -17.49
C ARG A 173 6.37 0.10 -16.17
N TYR A 174 7.55 0.52 -15.70
CA TYR A 174 8.08 0.07 -14.43
C TYR A 174 7.21 0.51 -13.25
N ALA A 175 6.82 1.78 -13.21
CA ALA A 175 5.97 2.32 -12.14
C ALA A 175 4.61 1.61 -12.03
N LEU A 176 3.95 1.36 -13.17
CA LEU A 176 2.70 0.60 -13.19
C LEU A 176 2.88 -0.84 -12.69
N ASN A 177 3.97 -1.49 -13.08
CA ASN A 177 4.27 -2.83 -12.57
C ASN A 177 4.53 -2.81 -11.06
N LEU A 178 5.29 -1.84 -10.57
CA LEU A 178 5.59 -1.67 -9.16
C LEU A 178 4.31 -1.44 -8.34
N LEU A 179 3.39 -0.59 -8.83
CA LEU A 179 2.09 -0.37 -8.21
C LEU A 179 1.27 -1.65 -8.16
N ALA A 180 1.18 -2.37 -9.28
CA ALA A 180 0.41 -3.61 -9.36
C ALA A 180 0.93 -4.67 -8.37
N THR A 181 2.25 -4.86 -8.27
CA THR A 181 2.84 -5.90 -7.42
C THR A 181 2.95 -5.50 -5.95
N THR A 182 3.31 -4.24 -5.66
CA THR A 182 3.65 -3.78 -4.32
C THR A 182 2.44 -3.17 -3.63
N TYR A 183 1.74 -2.28 -4.33
CA TYR A 183 0.64 -1.50 -3.77
C TYR A 183 -0.66 -2.28 -3.70
N PHE A 184 -0.93 -3.04 -4.76
CA PHE A 184 -2.17 -3.80 -4.92
C PHE A 184 -2.02 -5.31 -4.70
N GLY A 185 -0.79 -5.79 -4.47
CA GLY A 185 -0.52 -7.20 -4.16
C GLY A 185 -0.96 -8.18 -5.26
N ARG A 186 -0.99 -7.74 -6.52
CA ARG A 186 -1.52 -8.56 -7.62
C ARG A 186 -0.51 -9.60 -8.08
N HIS A 187 -0.95 -10.86 -8.12
CA HIS A 187 -0.20 -11.96 -8.73
C HIS A 187 0.03 -11.77 -10.25
N LYS A 188 -1.01 -11.37 -10.99
CA LYS A 188 -0.91 -11.05 -12.43
C LYS A 188 -0.70 -9.55 -12.61
N SER A 189 0.55 -9.08 -12.67
CA SER A 189 0.88 -7.65 -12.88
C SER A 189 1.00 -7.25 -14.34
N SER A 190 0.91 -8.20 -15.29
CA SER A 190 1.13 -7.93 -16.73
C SER A 190 0.07 -7.02 -17.38
N PHE A 191 -1.02 -6.70 -16.69
CA PHE A 191 -2.14 -5.91 -17.19
C PHE A 191 -2.40 -4.71 -16.28
N SER A 192 -2.59 -3.54 -16.88
CA SER A 192 -2.99 -2.34 -16.14
C SER A 192 -4.44 -2.42 -15.67
N ASN A 193 -4.68 -1.88 -14.48
CA ASN A 193 -6.02 -1.58 -13.98
C ASN A 193 -6.28 -0.06 -14.00
N THR A 194 -7.54 0.32 -14.12
CA THR A 194 -8.06 1.67 -13.90
C THR A 194 -7.51 2.34 -12.63
N THR A 195 -7.39 1.62 -11.51
CA THR A 195 -6.84 2.17 -10.25
C THR A 195 -5.34 2.46 -10.31
N GLU A 196 -4.56 1.60 -11.00
CA GLU A 196 -3.12 1.82 -11.17
C GLU A 196 -2.86 3.03 -12.09
N LEU A 197 -3.68 3.16 -13.14
CA LEU A 197 -3.64 4.30 -14.04
C LEU A 197 -4.09 5.60 -13.38
N SER A 198 -5.10 5.56 -12.51
CA SER A 198 -5.57 6.76 -11.80
C SER A 198 -4.51 7.27 -10.83
N LEU A 199 -3.87 6.37 -10.06
CA LEU A 199 -2.74 6.72 -9.20
C LEU A 199 -1.61 7.34 -10.03
N LEU A 200 -1.14 6.65 -11.08
CA LEU A 200 -0.08 7.15 -11.95
C LEU A 200 -0.43 8.54 -12.54
N TYR A 201 -1.65 8.73 -13.01
CA TYR A 201 -2.08 10.01 -13.60
C TYR A 201 -2.07 11.13 -12.57
N ASN A 202 -2.56 10.88 -11.35
CA ASN A 202 -2.52 11.85 -10.26
C ASN A 202 -1.09 12.24 -9.90
N GLU A 203 -0.16 11.29 -9.93
CA GLU A 203 1.27 11.55 -9.69
C GLU A 203 1.90 12.43 -10.77
N ILE A 204 1.72 12.06 -12.05
CA ILE A 204 2.26 12.82 -13.18
C ILE A 204 1.67 14.23 -13.21
N ARG A 205 0.36 14.37 -12.97
CA ARG A 205 -0.31 15.67 -12.92
C ARG A 205 0.18 16.50 -11.74
N GLY A 206 0.37 15.88 -10.59
CA GLY A 206 0.86 16.56 -9.39
C GLY A 206 2.27 17.14 -9.54
N ALA A 207 3.07 16.60 -10.47
CA ALA A 207 4.38 17.10 -10.86
C ALA A 207 4.33 18.20 -11.95
N MET A 208 3.23 18.29 -12.70
CA MET A 208 2.98 19.37 -13.66
C MET A 208 2.28 20.53 -12.92
N THR A 209 3.05 21.52 -12.47
CA THR A 209 2.54 22.75 -11.81
C THR A 209 1.66 23.63 -12.70
N VAL A 210 1.48 23.29 -13.97
CA VAL A 210 0.66 24.03 -14.93
C VAL A 210 -0.30 23.06 -15.61
N ALA A 211 -1.59 23.14 -15.27
CA ALA A 211 -2.63 22.49 -16.04
C ALA A 211 -2.75 23.19 -17.40
N PRO A 212 -2.69 22.47 -18.54
CA PRO A 212 -3.03 23.06 -19.83
C PRO A 212 -4.48 23.58 -19.78
N GLU A 213 -4.70 24.81 -20.26
CA GLU A 213 -5.93 25.59 -20.10
C GLU A 213 -7.21 24.98 -20.72
N HIS A 214 -7.14 23.77 -21.28
CA HIS A 214 -8.27 23.14 -21.95
C HIS A 214 -8.40 21.65 -21.58
N GLN A 215 -8.88 21.40 -20.35
CA GLN A 215 -9.75 20.27 -19.99
C GLN A 215 -10.00 20.35 -18.48
N ILE A 216 -11.03 21.12 -18.10
CA ILE A 216 -11.61 21.05 -16.76
C ILE A 216 -12.37 19.73 -16.71
N LEU A 217 -11.65 18.66 -16.38
CA LEU A 217 -12.23 17.38 -15.99
C LEU A 217 -12.73 17.57 -14.56
N GLU A 218 -13.97 17.26 -14.23
CA GLU A 218 -14.49 17.46 -12.86
C GLU A 218 -13.57 16.81 -11.82
N PHE A 219 -12.90 17.64 -11.02
CA PHE A 219 -11.76 17.22 -10.21
C PHE A 219 -12.21 16.84 -8.80
N TYR A 220 -12.19 15.53 -8.51
CA TYR A 220 -12.18 15.01 -7.15
C TYR A 220 -10.84 15.37 -6.46
N PRO A 221 -10.80 15.50 -5.12
CA PRO A 221 -9.56 15.79 -4.41
C PRO A 221 -8.47 14.77 -4.78
N PRO A 222 -7.18 15.16 -4.74
CA PRO A 222 -6.08 14.26 -5.03
C PRO A 222 -6.20 13.02 -4.14
N SER A 223 -6.21 11.84 -4.75
CA SER A 223 -6.31 10.58 -4.02
C SER A 223 -5.17 10.45 -3.01
N ASN A 224 -5.45 10.23 -1.73
CA ASN A 224 -4.42 9.89 -0.75
C ASN A 224 -3.98 8.43 -0.97
N PRO A 225 -2.74 8.18 -1.45
CA PRO A 225 -2.30 6.81 -1.69
C PRO A 225 -2.41 5.97 -0.41
N GLY A 226 -1.99 6.51 0.74
CA GLY A 226 -2.00 5.79 2.01
C GLY A 226 -3.39 5.25 2.39
N SER A 227 -4.43 6.02 2.12
CA SER A 227 -5.83 5.60 2.30
C SER A 227 -6.20 4.43 1.38
N ILE A 228 -5.73 4.44 0.13
CA ILE A 228 -5.96 3.36 -0.85
C ILE A 228 -5.25 2.07 -0.44
N PHE A 229 -3.96 2.18 -0.08
CA PHE A 229 -3.18 1.04 0.41
C PHE A 229 -3.81 0.44 1.66
N PHE A 230 -4.18 1.29 2.61
CA PHE A 230 -4.81 0.87 3.86
C PHE A 230 -6.14 0.17 3.63
N ARG A 231 -7.04 0.71 2.77
CA ARG A 231 -8.28 0.03 2.39
C ARG A 231 -8.01 -1.37 1.87
N LYS A 232 -7.04 -1.48 0.96
CA LYS A 232 -6.69 -2.78 0.38
C LYS A 232 -6.18 -3.75 1.45
N LEU A 233 -5.38 -3.25 2.39
CA LEU A 233 -4.85 -4.03 3.50
C LEU A 233 -5.97 -4.59 4.39
N ILE A 234 -6.89 -3.73 4.84
CA ILE A 234 -8.02 -4.14 5.70
C ILE A 234 -8.98 -5.08 4.97
N HIS A 235 -9.26 -4.81 3.69
CA HIS A 235 -10.09 -5.67 2.85
C HIS A 235 -9.38 -6.95 2.39
N THR A 236 -8.16 -7.25 2.86
CA THR A 236 -7.52 -8.54 2.57
C THR A 236 -8.18 -9.69 3.35
N LYS A 237 -8.87 -9.39 4.45
CA LYS A 237 -9.71 -10.34 5.21
C LYS A 237 -11.16 -10.45 4.71
N LEU A 238 -11.70 -9.42 4.04
CA LEU A 238 -13.11 -9.34 3.64
C LEU A 238 -13.34 -9.79 2.19
#